data_AF-A0A1H1TXY8-F1
#
_entry.id   AF-A0A1H1TXY8-F1
#
_cell.length_a   1.000
_cell.length_b   1.000
_cell.length_c   1.000
_cell.angle_alpha   90.00
_cell.angle_beta   90.00
_cell.angle_gamma   90.00
#
_symmetry.space_group_name_H-M   'P 1'
#
loop_
_entity.id
_entity.type
_entity.pdbx_description
1 polymer ?
#
loop_
_entity_poly.entity_id
_entity_poly.type
_entity_poly.pdbx_seq_one_letter_code
_entity_poly.pdbx_strand_id
1 'polypeptide(L)'
;MILFQQIIPKENIMIWKTTLSLLFLLPSFFALSAQNIKAYEITEYLAQNSNKKTSVSTMKTKSSAQAAVPLQVLAYDLVPTVFIESNEINAYDEKSPIKAEVDFKSFSKLLKANSLFEKVELLVIKFDDAASLPSTIDFSKISGFSSLKYIYIICPFNCSNTEIEKIAMELPSGVVLLYSTSIPQ
;
A
#
# COMPACT_ATOMS: atom_id res chain seq x y z
N MET A 1 -7.47 16.94 93.85
CA MET A 1 -6.47 15.87 94.12
C MET A 1 -5.64 15.70 92.85
N ILE A 2 -4.65 16.58 92.64
CA ILE A 2 -3.19 16.33 92.80
C ILE A 2 -2.71 15.18 91.88
N LEU A 3 -2.18 15.44 90.67
CA LEU A 3 -0.77 15.78 90.28
C LEU A 3 0.21 14.60 90.37
N PHE A 4 0.85 14.23 89.25
CA PHE A 4 2.26 13.77 89.02
C PHE A 4 2.32 13.29 87.54
N GLN A 5 2.95 13.98 86.56
CA GLN A 5 4.39 14.01 86.20
C GLN A 5 4.99 12.58 86.13
N GLN A 6 5.71 12.07 85.11
CA GLN A 6 6.60 12.67 84.11
C GLN A 6 7.20 11.59 83.15
N ILE A 7 7.70 12.08 81.99
CA ILE A 7 8.90 11.65 81.20
C ILE A 7 8.81 10.50 80.15
N ILE A 8 9.32 10.88 78.96
CA ILE A 8 9.50 10.34 77.59
C ILE A 8 10.89 9.61 77.53
N PRO A 9 11.27 8.65 76.62
CA PRO A 9 11.39 9.00 75.20
C PRO A 9 11.45 7.98 74.04
N LYS A 10 11.21 8.59 72.86
CA LYS A 10 11.80 8.42 71.51
C LYS A 10 11.96 7.00 70.95
N GLU A 11 11.20 6.74 69.88
CA GLU A 11 11.82 6.33 68.62
C GLU A 11 11.30 7.19 67.46
N ASN A 12 12.26 7.67 66.67
CA ASN A 12 12.07 8.49 65.49
C ASN A 12 11.35 7.69 64.40
N ILE A 13 10.19 8.14 63.95
CA ILE A 13 9.64 7.72 62.67
C ILE A 13 9.61 8.93 61.74
N MET A 14 10.66 8.98 60.93
CA MET A 14 10.90 9.89 59.83
C MET A 14 9.91 9.60 58.70
N ILE A 15 8.78 10.31 58.65
CA ILE A 15 7.85 10.27 57.51
C ILE A 15 8.25 11.40 56.55
N TRP A 16 9.13 11.05 55.62
CA TRP A 16 9.58 11.93 54.55
C TRP A 16 8.52 12.00 53.45
N LYS A 17 8.30 13.22 52.95
CA LYS A 17 7.29 13.62 51.97
C LYS A 17 7.29 12.73 50.72
N THR A 18 6.24 11.96 50.50
CA THR A 18 5.98 11.35 49.19
C THR A 18 5.05 12.26 48.41
N THR A 19 5.66 13.05 47.54
CA THR A 19 5.03 13.88 46.52
C THR A 19 4.10 13.04 45.64
N LEU A 20 2.84 13.44 45.58
CA LEU A 20 1.83 12.94 44.65
C LEU A 20 2.24 13.33 43.22
N SER A 21 2.97 12.44 42.54
CA SER A 21 3.31 12.60 41.12
C SER A 21 2.13 12.10 40.28
N LEU A 22 1.31 13.04 39.80
CA LEU A 22 0.24 12.78 38.84
C LEU A 22 0.90 12.48 37.48
N LEU A 23 1.27 11.23 37.24
CA LEU A 23 1.73 10.77 35.94
C LEU A 23 0.51 10.75 35.00
N PHE A 24 0.32 11.83 34.25
CA PHE A 24 -0.62 11.92 33.14
C PHE A 24 -0.17 10.90 32.08
N LEU A 25 -0.69 9.68 32.17
CA LEU A 25 -0.64 8.68 31.10
C LEU A 25 -1.49 9.25 29.95
N LEU A 26 -0.85 10.03 29.07
CA LEU A 26 -1.41 10.36 27.78
C LEU A 26 -1.65 9.02 27.06
N PRO A 27 -2.90 8.62 26.77
CA PRO A 27 -3.10 7.55 25.83
C PRO A 27 -2.58 8.08 24.49
N SER A 28 -1.46 7.54 24.03
CA SER A 28 -1.01 7.71 22.66
C SER A 28 -2.16 7.25 21.79
N PHE A 29 -2.97 8.20 21.30
CA PHE A 29 -3.95 7.96 20.26
C PHE A 29 -3.18 7.54 19.02
N PHE A 30 -2.84 6.25 18.93
CA PHE A 30 -2.56 5.62 17.66
C PHE A 30 -3.87 5.66 16.89
N ALA A 31 -4.03 6.72 16.10
CA ALA A 31 -5.06 6.76 15.08
C ALA A 31 -4.74 5.63 14.09
N LEU A 32 -5.37 4.47 14.27
CA LEU A 32 -5.43 3.46 13.20
C LEU A 32 -6.19 4.12 12.04
N SER A 33 -5.50 4.53 10.99
CA SER A 33 -6.16 4.90 9.74
C SER A 33 -6.63 3.61 9.08
N ALA A 34 -7.92 3.30 9.18
CA ALA A 34 -8.53 2.30 8.32
C ALA A 34 -8.59 2.89 6.90
N GLN A 35 -7.61 2.54 6.06
CA GLN A 35 -7.66 2.88 4.64
C GLN A 35 -8.82 2.11 4.00
N ASN A 36 -9.84 2.81 3.52
CA ASN A 36 -10.92 2.20 2.74
C ASN A 36 -10.40 1.96 1.32
N ILE A 37 -9.81 0.78 1.10
CA ILE A 37 -9.33 0.36 -0.20
C ILE A 37 -10.53 0.10 -1.11
N LYS A 38 -10.48 0.63 -2.33
CA LYS A 38 -11.46 0.38 -3.38
C LYS A 38 -10.77 -0.25 -4.57
N ALA A 39 -11.35 -1.33 -5.08
CA ALA A 39 -10.88 -1.98 -6.29
C ALA A 39 -11.84 -1.66 -7.44
N TYR A 40 -11.29 -1.39 -8.62
CA TYR A 40 -12.08 -1.10 -9.82
C TYR A 40 -11.81 -2.16 -10.89
N GLU A 41 -12.86 -2.62 -11.57
CA GLU A 41 -12.64 -3.38 -12.79
C GLU A 41 -11.94 -2.46 -13.80
N ILE A 42 -10.86 -2.93 -14.42
CA ILE A 42 -10.03 -2.09 -15.29
C ILE A 42 -10.83 -1.50 -16.46
N THR A 43 -11.73 -2.28 -17.07
CA THR A 43 -12.57 -1.86 -18.19
C THR A 43 -13.49 -0.70 -17.80
N GLU A 44 -14.18 -0.81 -16.66
CA GLU A 44 -15.04 0.24 -16.10
C GLU A 44 -14.23 1.49 -15.75
N TYR A 45 -13.06 1.32 -15.13
CA TYR A 45 -12.18 2.42 -14.77
C TYR A 45 -11.73 3.21 -16.01
N LEU A 46 -11.34 2.50 -17.08
CA LEU A 46 -10.93 3.13 -18.33
C LEU A 46 -12.09 3.86 -19.02
N ALA A 47 -13.30 3.28 -18.99
CA ALA A 47 -14.49 3.90 -19.56
C ALA A 47 -14.85 5.22 -18.83
N GLN A 48 -14.83 5.20 -17.50
CA GLN A 48 -15.11 6.39 -16.68
C GLN A 48 -14.09 7.51 -16.91
N ASN A 49 -12.80 7.18 -17.00
CA ASN A 49 -11.74 8.18 -17.18
C ASN A 49 -11.61 8.69 -18.62
N SER A 50 -12.07 7.92 -19.61
CA SER A 50 -12.13 8.38 -21.01
C SER A 50 -13.14 9.52 -21.19
N ASN A 51 -14.30 9.44 -20.52
CA ASN A 51 -15.36 10.45 -20.60
C ASN A 51 -15.00 11.77 -19.90
N LYS A 52 -14.06 11.76 -18.95
CA LYS A 52 -13.62 12.95 -18.21
C LYS A 52 -12.68 13.85 -19.03
N LYS A 53 -12.12 13.35 -20.13
CA LYS A 53 -11.08 14.04 -20.93
C LYS A 53 -11.65 14.97 -22.02
N THR A 54 -12.97 14.97 -22.26
CA THR A 54 -13.62 15.76 -23.32
C THR A 54 -13.91 17.22 -22.93
N SER A 55 -13.50 17.67 -21.74
CA SER A 55 -13.70 19.06 -21.27
C SER A 55 -12.39 19.73 -20.85
N VAL A 56 -11.35 19.69 -21.69
CA VAL A 56 -10.19 20.59 -21.52
C VAL A 56 -9.83 21.17 -22.88
N SER A 57 -10.39 22.34 -23.14
CA SER A 57 -10.02 23.26 -24.20
C SER A 57 -8.52 23.58 -24.15
N THR A 58 -7.91 23.56 -25.33
CA THR A 58 -6.67 24.22 -25.76
C THR A 58 -5.98 25.14 -24.75
N MET A 59 -4.85 24.68 -24.19
CA MET A 59 -3.70 25.54 -23.94
C MET A 59 -2.42 24.70 -23.82
N LYS A 60 -1.61 24.70 -24.88
CA LYS A 60 -0.26 24.16 -24.89
C LYS A 60 0.65 25.07 -24.06
N THR A 61 0.88 24.73 -22.80
CA THR A 61 2.08 25.17 -22.08
C THR A 61 3.07 24.01 -22.07
N LYS A 62 4.20 24.19 -22.78
CA LYS A 62 5.40 23.34 -22.67
C LYS A 62 5.90 23.41 -21.22
N SER A 63 5.43 22.50 -20.38
CA SER A 63 6.14 22.10 -19.17
C SER A 63 6.83 20.78 -19.49
N SER A 64 8.14 20.70 -19.29
CA SER A 64 8.96 19.49 -19.44
C SER A 64 8.71 18.46 -18.33
N ALA A 65 7.45 18.35 -17.86
CA ALA A 65 7.02 17.23 -17.07
C ALA A 65 6.85 16.03 -18.01
N GLN A 66 7.60 14.96 -17.76
CA GLN A 66 7.47 13.70 -18.48
C GLN A 66 5.97 13.33 -18.50
N ALA A 67 5.37 13.28 -19.70
CA ALA A 67 3.94 13.03 -19.81
C ALA A 67 3.65 11.62 -19.26
N ALA A 68 2.75 11.54 -18.27
CA ALA A 68 2.32 10.26 -17.71
C ALA A 68 1.78 9.35 -18.83
N VAL A 69 2.23 8.09 -18.85
CA VAL A 69 1.77 7.12 -19.84
C VAL A 69 0.31 6.77 -19.53
N PRO A 70 -0.60 6.80 -20.51
CA PRO A 70 -1.99 6.43 -20.29
C PRO A 70 -2.11 4.98 -19.78
N LEU A 71 -3.04 4.71 -18.86
CA LEU A 71 -3.27 3.36 -18.33
C LEU A 71 -3.61 2.35 -19.42
N GLN A 72 -4.35 2.76 -20.47
CA GLN A 72 -4.65 1.90 -21.62
C GLN A 72 -3.36 1.37 -22.27
N VAL A 73 -2.37 2.24 -22.46
CA VAL A 73 -1.07 1.90 -23.06
C VAL A 73 -0.29 1.00 -22.09
N LEU A 74 -0.26 1.34 -20.80
CA LEU A 74 0.43 0.51 -19.80
C LEU A 74 -0.16 -0.91 -19.72
N ALA A 75 -1.49 -1.05 -19.78
CA ALA A 75 -2.19 -2.31 -19.58
C ALA A 75 -2.20 -3.22 -20.82
N TYR A 76 -2.31 -2.65 -22.02
CA TYR A 76 -2.60 -3.43 -23.23
C TYR A 76 -1.54 -3.34 -24.33
N ASP A 77 -0.67 -2.33 -24.32
CA ASP A 77 0.38 -2.20 -25.33
C ASP A 77 1.69 -2.87 -24.88
N LEU A 78 2.59 -3.10 -25.85
CA LEU A 78 3.95 -3.53 -25.57
C LEU A 78 4.78 -2.33 -25.08
N VAL A 79 5.15 -2.38 -23.82
CA VAL A 79 5.96 -1.36 -23.13
C VAL A 79 7.16 -2.00 -22.44
N PRO A 80 8.23 -1.24 -22.13
CA PRO A 80 9.36 -1.75 -21.35
C PRO A 80 8.90 -2.40 -20.05
N THR A 81 9.14 -3.71 -19.92
CA THR A 81 8.57 -4.54 -18.85
C THR A 81 9.63 -5.33 -18.12
N VAL A 82 9.52 -5.39 -16.79
CA VAL A 82 10.24 -6.35 -15.95
C VAL A 82 9.30 -7.50 -15.58
N PHE A 83 9.77 -8.73 -15.76
CA PHE A 83 9.06 -9.96 -15.47
C PHE A 83 9.62 -10.60 -14.20
N ILE A 84 8.73 -11.00 -13.29
CA ILE A 84 9.04 -11.56 -11.99
C ILE A 84 8.32 -12.90 -11.86
N GLU A 85 8.93 -13.92 -12.41
CA GLU A 85 8.38 -15.27 -12.56
C GLU A 85 9.43 -16.29 -12.13
N SER A 86 9.00 -17.47 -11.69
CA SER A 86 9.91 -18.53 -11.23
C SER A 86 10.96 -18.07 -10.19
N ASN A 87 10.64 -17.09 -9.35
CA ASN A 87 11.54 -16.44 -8.40
C ASN A 87 12.76 -15.73 -9.02
N GLU A 88 12.69 -15.35 -10.29
CA GLU A 88 13.69 -14.55 -10.98
C GLU A 88 13.15 -13.16 -11.31
N ILE A 89 14.04 -12.23 -11.66
CA ILE A 89 13.70 -10.88 -12.09
C ILE A 89 14.42 -10.64 -13.40
N ASN A 90 13.67 -10.58 -14.49
CA ASN A 90 14.19 -10.49 -15.85
C ASN A 90 13.64 -9.25 -16.56
N ALA A 91 14.49 -8.51 -17.25
CA ALA A 91 14.08 -7.41 -18.13
C ALA A 91 14.80 -7.60 -19.47
N TYR A 92 14.04 -7.51 -20.56
CA TYR A 92 14.54 -7.82 -21.90
C TYR A 92 14.71 -6.58 -22.78
N ASP A 93 14.20 -5.42 -22.32
CA ASP A 93 14.33 -4.14 -22.99
C ASP A 93 15.56 -3.36 -22.49
N GLU A 94 16.21 -2.62 -23.40
CA GLU A 94 17.29 -1.69 -23.04
C GLU A 94 16.78 -0.44 -22.30
N LYS A 95 15.47 -0.18 -22.39
CA LYS A 95 14.81 0.96 -21.73
C LYS A 95 14.45 0.59 -20.29
N SER A 96 14.48 1.57 -19.40
CA SER A 96 13.99 1.39 -18.04
C SER A 96 12.52 0.91 -18.04
N PRO A 97 12.19 -0.17 -17.31
CA PRO A 97 10.83 -0.68 -17.24
C PRO A 97 9.84 0.34 -16.68
N ILE A 98 8.68 0.44 -17.33
CA ILE A 98 7.52 1.23 -16.86
C ILE A 98 6.36 0.33 -16.43
N LYS A 99 6.45 -0.97 -16.71
CA LYS A 99 5.54 -2.01 -16.24
C LYS A 99 6.33 -3.10 -15.52
N ALA A 100 5.77 -3.65 -14.45
CA ALA A 100 6.24 -4.88 -13.84
C ALA A 100 5.13 -5.94 -13.90
N GLU A 101 5.45 -7.16 -14.32
CA GLU A 101 4.54 -8.30 -14.27
C GLU A 101 5.10 -9.34 -13.33
N VAL A 102 4.29 -9.80 -12.38
CA VAL A 102 4.71 -10.75 -11.35
C VAL A 102 3.68 -11.85 -11.21
N ASP A 103 4.15 -13.09 -11.22
CA ASP A 103 3.34 -14.22 -10.77
C ASP A 103 3.27 -14.17 -9.25
N PHE A 104 2.09 -14.38 -8.67
CA PHE A 104 1.91 -14.24 -7.22
C PHE A 104 2.86 -15.14 -6.40
N LYS A 105 3.23 -16.31 -6.94
CA LYS A 105 4.26 -17.20 -6.35
C LYS A 105 5.62 -16.52 -6.16
N SER A 106 5.94 -15.52 -6.96
CA SER A 106 7.17 -14.73 -6.92
C SER A 106 6.99 -13.37 -6.22
N PHE A 107 5.82 -13.08 -5.62
CA PHE A 107 5.51 -11.80 -4.97
C PHE A 107 6.56 -11.37 -3.93
N SER A 108 7.17 -12.34 -3.23
CA SER A 108 8.22 -12.08 -2.25
C SER A 108 9.43 -11.29 -2.79
N LYS A 109 9.64 -11.30 -4.12
CA LYS A 109 10.71 -10.52 -4.79
C LYS A 109 10.44 -9.02 -4.78
N LEU A 110 9.18 -8.60 -4.68
CA LEU A 110 8.80 -7.18 -4.59
C LEU A 110 9.15 -6.57 -3.23
N LEU A 111 9.40 -7.40 -2.21
CA LEU A 111 9.69 -6.95 -0.85
C LEU A 111 11.10 -6.37 -0.71
N LYS A 112 11.96 -6.61 -1.71
CA LYS A 112 13.32 -6.06 -1.78
C LYS A 112 13.37 -5.05 -2.90
N ALA A 113 13.95 -3.88 -2.62
CA ALA A 113 14.17 -2.87 -3.64
C ALA A 113 15.03 -3.42 -4.78
N ASN A 114 14.66 -3.08 -6.01
CA ASN A 114 15.40 -3.37 -7.23
C ASN A 114 15.43 -2.10 -8.09
N SER A 115 16.57 -1.79 -8.70
CA SER A 115 16.72 -0.61 -9.56
C SER A 115 15.79 -0.61 -10.77
N LEU A 116 15.30 -1.79 -11.19
CA LEU A 116 14.34 -1.93 -12.29
C LEU A 116 12.93 -1.44 -11.93
N PHE A 117 12.62 -1.23 -10.64
CA PHE A 117 11.27 -0.87 -10.18
C PHE A 117 11.02 0.65 -10.12
N GLU A 118 12.07 1.47 -10.16
CA GLU A 118 12.01 2.91 -9.87
C GLU A 118 11.02 3.68 -10.77
N LYS A 119 10.99 3.31 -12.06
CA LYS A 119 10.15 3.94 -13.10
C LYS A 119 8.87 3.18 -13.41
N VAL A 120 8.60 2.09 -12.69
CA VAL A 120 7.38 1.30 -12.89
C VAL A 120 6.17 2.12 -12.47
N GLU A 121 5.26 2.34 -13.42
CA GLU A 121 3.98 3.02 -13.20
C GLU A 121 2.82 2.03 -12.99
N LEU A 122 2.93 0.81 -13.54
CA LEU A 122 1.95 -0.27 -13.42
C LEU A 122 2.62 -1.55 -12.90
N LEU A 123 2.14 -2.05 -11.76
CA LEU A 123 2.46 -3.38 -11.25
C LEU A 123 1.30 -4.33 -11.54
N VAL A 124 1.53 -5.37 -12.33
CA VAL A 124 0.57 -6.41 -12.67
C VAL A 124 0.85 -7.66 -11.85
N ILE A 125 -0.11 -8.10 -11.02
CA ILE A 125 -0.01 -9.30 -10.20
C ILE A 125 -0.93 -10.36 -10.79
N LYS A 126 -0.36 -11.48 -11.25
CA LYS A 126 -1.09 -12.59 -11.84
C LYS A 126 -1.27 -13.70 -10.81
N PHE A 127 -2.51 -14.12 -10.62
CA PHE A 127 -2.82 -15.34 -9.88
C PHE A 127 -2.92 -16.53 -10.83
N ASP A 128 -2.70 -17.74 -10.31
CA ASP A 128 -2.84 -18.96 -11.09
C ASP A 128 -4.26 -19.54 -10.96
N ASP A 129 -4.80 -19.51 -9.74
CA ASP A 129 -6.08 -20.13 -9.39
C ASP A 129 -6.69 -19.52 -8.12
N ALA A 130 -7.96 -19.81 -7.85
CA ALA A 130 -8.68 -19.27 -6.70
C ALA A 130 -8.12 -19.73 -5.35
N ALA A 131 -7.51 -20.92 -5.28
CA ALA A 131 -6.90 -21.45 -4.06
C ALA A 131 -5.58 -20.74 -3.71
N SER A 132 -4.94 -20.12 -4.70
CA SER A 132 -3.73 -19.30 -4.51
C SER A 132 -4.01 -17.90 -3.96
N LEU A 133 -5.29 -17.51 -3.83
CA LEU A 133 -5.66 -16.21 -3.28
C LEU A 133 -5.33 -16.15 -1.78
N PRO A 134 -4.45 -15.25 -1.34
CA PRO A 134 -4.08 -15.14 0.07
C PRO A 134 -5.23 -14.52 0.88
N SER A 135 -5.18 -14.70 2.19
CA SER A 135 -6.07 -13.96 3.10
C SER A 135 -5.77 -12.46 3.10
N THR A 136 -4.51 -12.07 2.90
CA THR A 136 -4.07 -10.67 2.87
C THR A 136 -2.79 -10.49 2.05
N ILE A 137 -2.70 -9.36 1.36
CA ILE A 137 -1.54 -8.83 0.63
C ILE A 137 -1.27 -7.45 1.22
N ASP A 138 -0.15 -7.35 1.91
CA ASP A 138 0.30 -6.11 2.53
C ASP A 138 1.20 -5.34 1.57
N PHE A 139 0.64 -4.34 0.91
CA PHE A 139 1.34 -3.55 -0.10
C PHE A 139 2.31 -2.53 0.51
N SER A 140 2.26 -2.27 1.83
CA SER A 140 3.26 -1.42 2.49
C SER A 140 4.66 -2.02 2.45
N LYS A 141 4.76 -3.33 2.22
CA LYS A 141 6.02 -4.08 2.21
C LYS A 141 6.71 -4.11 0.86
N ILE A 142 6.04 -3.72 -0.24
CA ILE A 142 6.70 -3.66 -1.55
C ILE A 142 7.65 -2.46 -1.58
N SER A 143 8.79 -2.60 -2.25
CA SER A 143 9.86 -1.60 -2.20
C SER A 143 10.43 -1.29 -3.59
N GLY A 144 10.93 -0.05 -3.76
CA GLY A 144 11.55 0.41 -5.02
C GLY A 144 10.59 1.00 -6.06
N PHE A 145 9.31 1.17 -5.72
CA PHE A 145 8.25 1.60 -6.64
C PHE A 145 7.91 3.10 -6.55
N SER A 146 8.89 3.98 -6.76
CA SER A 146 8.71 5.45 -6.60
C SER A 146 7.75 6.09 -7.60
N SER A 147 7.50 5.46 -8.75
CA SER A 147 6.64 6.00 -9.82
C SER A 147 5.28 5.31 -9.93
N LEU A 148 4.96 4.42 -8.99
CA LEU A 148 3.79 3.54 -9.08
C LEU A 148 2.49 4.34 -9.00
N LYS A 149 1.59 4.07 -9.94
CA LYS A 149 0.26 4.69 -10.03
C LYS A 149 -0.85 3.66 -9.94
N TYR A 150 -0.58 2.44 -10.42
CA TYR A 150 -1.58 1.39 -10.52
C TYR A 150 -1.02 0.05 -10.04
N ILE A 151 -1.85 -0.67 -9.28
CA ILE A 151 -1.68 -2.10 -9.05
C ILE A 151 -2.84 -2.78 -9.75
N TYR A 152 -2.54 -3.75 -10.60
CA TYR A 152 -3.51 -4.47 -11.41
C TYR A 152 -3.45 -5.96 -11.12
N ILE A 153 -4.51 -6.49 -10.54
CA ILE A 153 -4.66 -7.91 -10.23
C ILE A 153 -5.38 -8.61 -11.38
N ILE A 154 -4.76 -9.66 -11.92
CA ILE A 154 -5.38 -10.52 -12.93
C ILE A 154 -5.77 -11.84 -12.28
N CYS A 155 -7.06 -12.13 -12.24
CA CYS A 155 -7.61 -13.39 -11.80
C CYS A 155 -7.98 -14.25 -13.02
N PRO A 156 -7.35 -15.41 -13.27
CA PRO A 156 -7.83 -16.35 -14.30
C PRO A 156 -9.10 -17.12 -13.89
N PHE A 157 -9.77 -16.68 -12.83
CA PHE A 157 -10.98 -17.23 -12.25
C PHE A 157 -11.92 -16.07 -11.90
N ASN A 158 -13.16 -16.38 -11.53
CA ASN A 158 -14.12 -15.37 -11.08
C ASN A 158 -13.64 -14.75 -9.75
N CYS A 159 -13.33 -13.46 -9.77
CA CYS A 159 -13.07 -12.65 -8.59
C CYS A 159 -13.88 -11.36 -8.67
N SER A 160 -14.44 -10.94 -7.53
CA SER A 160 -15.22 -9.71 -7.39
C SER A 160 -14.38 -8.58 -6.81
N ASN A 161 -14.80 -7.34 -7.00
CA ASN A 161 -14.19 -6.18 -6.35
C ASN A 161 -14.10 -6.36 -4.82
N THR A 162 -15.15 -6.91 -4.19
CA THR A 162 -15.17 -7.10 -2.73
C THR A 162 -14.16 -8.13 -2.23
N GLU A 163 -13.83 -9.15 -3.04
CA GLU A 163 -12.77 -10.11 -2.70
C GLU A 163 -11.40 -9.46 -2.82
N ILE A 164 -11.18 -8.68 -3.88
CA ILE A 164 -9.93 -7.95 -4.10
C ILE A 164 -9.70 -6.87 -3.02
N GLU A 165 -10.75 -6.16 -2.62
CA GLU A 165 -10.69 -5.16 -1.54
C GLU A 165 -10.35 -5.80 -0.19
N LYS A 166 -10.87 -7.01 0.10
CA LYS A 166 -10.62 -7.70 1.36
C LYS A 166 -9.19 -8.21 1.50
N ILE A 167 -8.58 -8.66 0.41
CA ILE A 167 -7.21 -9.16 0.45
C ILE A 167 -6.19 -8.03 0.43
N ALA A 168 -6.52 -6.84 -0.06
CA ALA A 168 -5.59 -5.72 -0.13
C ALA A 168 -5.46 -5.00 1.22
N MET A 169 -4.22 -4.69 1.61
CA MET A 169 -3.91 -3.91 2.82
C MET A 169 -2.80 -2.88 2.54
N GLU A 170 -2.94 -1.69 3.14
CA GLU A 170 -1.95 -0.59 3.11
C GLU A 170 -1.42 -0.27 1.70
N LEU A 171 -2.31 0.17 0.80
CA LEU A 171 -1.88 0.64 -0.53
C LEU A 171 -0.96 1.86 -0.41
N PRO A 172 0.07 1.98 -1.28
CA PRO A 172 0.84 3.21 -1.35
C PRO A 172 -0.05 4.41 -1.69
N SER A 173 0.27 5.58 -1.13
CA SER A 173 -0.54 6.78 -1.32
C SER A 173 -0.67 7.15 -2.80
N GLY A 174 -1.90 7.40 -3.25
CA GLY A 174 -2.20 7.79 -4.63
C GLY A 174 -2.22 6.64 -5.65
N VAL A 175 -1.98 5.39 -5.22
CA VAL A 175 -2.06 4.21 -6.08
C VAL A 175 -3.50 3.71 -6.18
N VAL A 176 -3.93 3.40 -7.41
CA VAL A 176 -5.24 2.84 -7.70
C VAL A 176 -5.14 1.31 -7.83
N LEU A 177 -6.03 0.59 -7.14
CA LEU A 177 -6.16 -0.85 -7.26
C LEU A 177 -7.18 -1.21 -8.36
N LEU A 178 -6.72 -1.99 -9.32
CA LEU A 178 -7.48 -2.45 -10.47
C LEU A 178 -7.54 -3.97 -10.46
N TYR A 179 -8.60 -4.53 -11.05
CA TYR A 179 -8.68 -5.97 -11.28
C TYR A 179 -9.36 -6.32 -12.61
N SER A 180 -9.19 -7.56 -13.05
CA SER A 180 -9.97 -8.18 -14.13
C SER A 180 -10.05 -9.68 -13.94
N THR A 181 -11.05 -10.29 -14.58
CA THR A 181 -11.16 -11.74 -14.72
C THR A 181 -10.76 -12.13 -16.13
N SER A 182 -9.87 -13.11 -16.28
CA SER A 182 -9.45 -13.63 -17.60
C SER A 182 -10.55 -14.45 -18.28
N ILE A 183 -11.60 -14.79 -17.54
CA ILE A 183 -12.83 -15.37 -18.07
C ILE A 183 -13.80 -14.21 -18.31
N PRO A 184 -14.15 -13.90 -19.58
CA PRO A 184 -15.23 -12.95 -19.85
C PRO A 184 -16.54 -13.51 -19.27
N GLN A 185 -17.28 -12.68 -18.53
CA GLN A 185 -18.63 -13.01 -18.08
C GLN A 185 -19.62 -13.01 -19.24
#